data_AF-A0A957C2L2-F1
#
_entry.id   AF-A0A957C2L2-F1
#
_cell.length_a   1.000
_cell.length_b   1.000
_cell.length_c   1.000
_cell.angle_alpha   90.00
_cell.angle_beta   90.00
_cell.angle_gamma   90.00
#
_symmetry.space_group_name_H-M   'P 1'
#
loop_
_entity.id
_entity.type
_entity.pdbx_description
1 polymer ?
#
loop_
_entity_poly.entity_id
_entity_poly.type
_entity_poly.pdbx_seq_one_letter_code
_entity_poly.pdbx_strand_id
1 'polypeptide(L)'
;MRLKERIEQLREKLQHASPDQLAALEQEARELLSESKNTPVEADAQALFAELAKLNKPEAKAVMASRKTGEKPSLEGLLRRARIRIEMAGDADDIDEALDILSEALATKPENERTITLMQQAAEHNDQAAMRVRDLFSRYGIDAPVRPPAPPQQPSQAEPPAPAQQAPATPPPAPQQPQQQQPLPPDEAPAVPQQPAEQPPRSNQAQQPLPMEEDTLLEPIEPQQPSSPPERERPVNREPTQPIPLDELEAPSPPRYGGQPYIPQAPQQRQPETPPAPQQPSIISQDVDELMSELTESYYAGNYQQTVDIANRLLARDPHNAAAQDYRQKAEDNIIRGVVPDHRIPFEARVSYNRANSLVRAGNYEEAAKLYREARELAERSGVLNWNDVEQALLDIQDLA
;
A
#
# COMPACT_ATOMS: atom_id res chain seq x y z
N MET A 1 33.42 8.25 -24.71
CA MET A 1 32.42 8.41 -25.79
C MET A 1 31.61 7.14 -26.03
N ARG A 2 32.20 5.93 -26.09
CA ARG A 2 31.47 4.68 -26.34
C ARG A 2 30.25 4.41 -25.44
N LEU A 3 30.30 4.76 -24.15
CA LEU A 3 29.17 4.55 -23.24
C LEU A 3 27.97 5.48 -23.54
N LYS A 4 28.21 6.74 -23.90
CA LYS A 4 27.12 7.67 -24.28
C LYS A 4 26.38 7.17 -25.51
N GLU A 5 27.13 6.72 -26.51
CA GLU A 5 26.58 6.17 -27.74
C GLU A 5 25.74 4.92 -27.47
N ARG A 6 26.20 4.04 -26.56
CA ARG A 6 25.47 2.85 -26.14
C ARG A 6 24.19 3.16 -25.36
N ILE A 7 24.17 4.22 -24.54
CA ILE A 7 22.96 4.73 -23.88
C ILE A 7 21.95 5.22 -24.93
N GLU A 8 22.40 6.00 -25.92
CA GLU A 8 21.52 6.55 -26.94
C GLU A 8 20.93 5.44 -27.83
N GLN A 9 21.75 4.45 -28.21
CA GLN A 9 21.30 3.26 -28.94
C GLN A 9 20.24 2.47 -28.14
N LEU A 10 20.41 2.31 -26.83
CA LEU A 10 19.39 1.65 -26.01
C LEU A 10 18.10 2.47 -25.91
N ARG A 11 18.18 3.80 -25.81
CA ARG A 11 17.00 4.68 -25.83
C ARG A 11 16.23 4.54 -27.14
N GLU A 12 16.93 4.53 -28.27
CA GLU A 12 16.32 4.33 -29.58
C GLU A 12 15.63 2.97 -29.68
N LYS A 13 16.30 1.89 -29.22
CA LYS A 13 15.67 0.56 -29.14
C LYS A 13 14.44 0.55 -28.25
N LEU A 14 14.48 1.27 -27.12
CA LEU A 14 13.38 1.34 -26.15
C LEU A 14 12.13 1.99 -26.75
N GLN A 15 12.28 3.03 -27.57
CA GLN A 15 11.15 3.71 -28.24
C GLN A 15 10.37 2.79 -29.19
N HIS A 16 11.03 1.76 -29.72
CA HIS A 16 10.44 0.80 -30.66
C HIS A 16 10.26 -0.60 -30.05
N ALA A 17 10.53 -0.75 -28.74
CA ALA A 17 10.54 -2.04 -28.09
C ALA A 17 9.12 -2.60 -27.93
N SER A 18 8.97 -3.87 -28.29
CA SER A 18 7.78 -4.65 -27.96
C SER A 18 7.89 -5.25 -26.54
N PRO A 19 6.77 -5.64 -25.90
CA PRO A 19 6.78 -6.17 -24.53
C PRO A 19 7.73 -7.35 -24.31
N ASP A 20 7.91 -8.19 -25.34
CA ASP A 20 8.79 -9.36 -25.32
C ASP A 20 10.28 -8.96 -25.38
N GLN A 21 10.59 -7.79 -25.94
CA GLN A 21 11.96 -7.25 -26.04
C GLN A 21 12.39 -6.49 -24.79
N LEU A 22 11.46 -6.08 -23.92
CA LEU A 22 11.77 -5.31 -22.70
C LEU A 22 12.67 -6.07 -21.73
N ALA A 23 12.51 -7.40 -21.61
CA ALA A 23 13.36 -8.21 -20.73
C ALA A 23 14.83 -8.25 -21.22
N ALA A 24 15.05 -8.34 -22.53
CA ALA A 24 16.39 -8.31 -23.11
C ALA A 24 17.02 -6.91 -22.96
N LEU A 25 16.25 -5.85 -23.20
CA LEU A 25 16.72 -4.47 -23.00
C LEU A 25 17.03 -4.15 -21.53
N GLU A 26 16.26 -4.71 -20.59
CA GLU A 26 16.58 -4.58 -19.17
C GLU A 26 17.92 -5.22 -18.84
N GLN A 27 18.21 -6.40 -19.39
CA GLN A 27 19.50 -7.06 -19.19
C GLN A 27 20.65 -6.22 -19.77
N GLU A 28 20.51 -5.71 -21.01
CA GLU A 28 21.48 -4.78 -21.62
C GLU A 28 21.67 -3.51 -20.76
N ALA A 29 20.59 -2.97 -20.17
CA ALA A 29 20.66 -1.79 -19.32
C ALA A 29 21.35 -2.07 -17.97
N ARG A 30 21.19 -3.26 -17.38
CA ARG A 30 21.93 -3.66 -16.15
C ARG A 30 23.42 -3.76 -16.41
N GLU A 31 23.82 -4.33 -17.55
CA GLU A 31 25.24 -4.38 -17.96
C GLU A 31 25.80 -2.98 -18.16
N LEU A 32 25.06 -2.10 -18.86
CA LEU A 32 25.43 -0.71 -19.06
C LEU A 32 25.55 0.08 -17.75
N LEU A 33 24.66 -0.18 -16.79
CA LEU A 33 24.70 0.42 -15.46
C LEU A 33 25.97 -0.02 -14.70
N SER A 34 26.36 -1.29 -14.82
CA SER A 34 27.60 -1.80 -14.24
C SER A 34 28.84 -1.18 -14.89
N GLU A 35 28.87 -1.06 -16.22
CA GLU A 35 29.96 -0.44 -16.97
C GLU A 35 30.08 1.08 -16.75
N SER A 36 28.98 1.76 -16.44
CA SER A 36 28.92 3.22 -16.27
C SER A 36 29.18 3.70 -14.85
N LYS A 37 29.40 2.81 -13.88
CA LYS A 37 29.69 3.20 -12.49
C LYS A 37 30.91 4.11 -12.38
N ASN A 38 30.79 5.17 -11.59
CA ASN A 38 31.83 6.19 -11.37
C ASN A 38 32.24 6.93 -12.65
N THR A 39 31.38 6.97 -13.66
CA THR A 39 31.60 7.75 -14.88
C THR A 39 30.64 8.93 -14.95
N PRO A 40 30.95 10.00 -15.71
CA PRO A 40 30.05 11.14 -15.88
C PRO A 40 28.69 10.81 -16.52
N VAL A 41 28.50 9.58 -17.03
CA VAL A 41 27.27 9.13 -17.71
C VAL A 41 26.45 8.18 -16.85
N GLU A 42 26.87 7.92 -15.61
CA GLU A 42 26.18 7.03 -14.68
C GLU A 42 24.73 7.49 -14.45
N ALA A 43 24.52 8.80 -14.28
CA ALA A 43 23.19 9.37 -14.08
C ALA A 43 22.26 9.12 -15.29
N ASP A 44 22.80 9.20 -16.50
CA ASP A 44 22.03 8.93 -17.73
C ASP A 44 21.65 7.44 -17.84
N ALA A 45 22.56 6.54 -17.46
CA ALA A 45 22.31 5.09 -17.41
C ALA A 45 21.29 4.71 -16.32
N GLN A 46 21.38 5.33 -15.14
CA GLN A 46 20.40 5.16 -14.06
C GLN A 46 19.01 5.63 -14.49
N ALA A 47 18.91 6.78 -15.16
CA ALA A 47 17.65 7.30 -15.68
C ALA A 47 17.01 6.35 -16.71
N LEU A 48 17.82 5.83 -17.64
CA LEU A 48 17.37 4.84 -18.63
C LEU A 48 16.86 3.56 -17.96
N PHE A 49 17.56 3.06 -16.94
CA PHE A 49 17.14 1.87 -16.19
C PHE A 49 15.81 2.09 -15.45
N ALA A 50 15.62 3.27 -14.85
CA ALA A 50 14.37 3.63 -14.20
C ALA A 50 13.20 3.73 -15.19
N GLU A 51 13.42 4.21 -16.41
CA GLU A 51 12.43 4.24 -17.48
C GLU A 51 12.02 2.82 -17.92
N LEU A 52 13.00 1.95 -18.15
CA LEU A 52 12.79 0.53 -18.44
C LEU A 52 12.00 -0.17 -17.34
N ALA A 53 12.33 0.06 -16.06
CA ALA A 53 11.62 -0.52 -14.93
C ALA A 53 10.15 -0.09 -14.87
N LYS A 54 9.83 1.17 -15.22
CA LYS A 54 8.45 1.66 -15.33
C LYS A 54 7.68 0.97 -16.45
N LEU A 55 8.32 0.80 -17.61
CA LEU A 55 7.73 0.14 -18.78
C LEU A 55 7.54 -1.38 -18.57
N ASN A 56 8.40 -2.00 -17.75
CA ASN A 56 8.33 -3.43 -17.47
C ASN A 56 7.22 -3.80 -16.46
N LYS A 57 6.59 -2.81 -15.80
CA LYS A 57 5.46 -3.03 -14.89
C LYS A 57 4.30 -3.74 -15.62
N PRO A 58 3.59 -4.67 -14.96
CA PRO A 58 2.51 -5.44 -15.58
C PRO A 58 1.38 -4.56 -16.13
N GLU A 59 1.08 -3.43 -15.48
CA GLU A 59 0.10 -2.45 -15.96
C GLU A 59 0.54 -1.76 -17.26
N ALA A 60 1.80 -1.34 -17.34
CA ALA A 60 2.36 -0.71 -18.54
C ALA A 60 2.43 -1.70 -19.71
N LYS A 61 2.79 -2.97 -19.43
CA LYS A 61 2.75 -4.06 -20.41
C LYS A 61 1.34 -4.32 -20.93
N ALA A 62 0.33 -4.32 -20.06
CA ALA A 62 -1.06 -4.50 -20.45
C ALA A 62 -1.53 -3.35 -21.37
N VAL A 63 -1.19 -2.10 -21.04
CA VAL A 63 -1.52 -0.93 -21.88
C VAL A 63 -0.81 -1.00 -23.25
N MET A 64 0.48 -1.36 -23.29
CA MET A 64 1.23 -1.52 -24.55
C MET A 64 0.71 -2.68 -25.40
N ALA A 65 0.35 -3.81 -24.76
CA ALA A 65 -0.25 -4.95 -25.45
C ALA A 65 -1.63 -4.60 -26.05
N SER A 66 -2.46 -3.85 -25.32
CA SER A 66 -3.75 -3.35 -25.83
C SER A 66 -3.58 -2.34 -26.98
N ARG A 67 -2.58 -1.45 -26.92
CA ARG A 67 -2.27 -0.53 -28.04
C ARG A 67 -1.80 -1.25 -29.31
N LYS A 68 -1.02 -2.32 -29.17
CA LYS A 68 -0.50 -3.12 -30.30
C LYS A 68 -1.59 -3.95 -30.98
N THR A 69 -2.55 -4.44 -30.22
CA THR A 69 -3.65 -5.28 -30.74
C THR A 69 -4.81 -4.43 -31.27
N GLY A 70 -4.90 -3.15 -30.91
CA GLY A 70 -6.04 -2.29 -31.24
C GLY A 70 -7.34 -2.76 -30.59
N GLU A 71 -7.27 -3.76 -29.71
CA GLU A 71 -8.42 -4.30 -28.99
C GLU A 71 -8.76 -3.36 -27.84
N LYS A 72 -9.98 -2.82 -27.90
CA LYS A 72 -10.54 -2.04 -26.79
C LYS A 72 -10.50 -2.91 -25.53
N PRO A 73 -10.09 -2.35 -24.39
CA PRO A 73 -10.06 -3.10 -23.14
C PRO A 73 -11.42 -3.74 -22.88
N SER A 74 -11.42 -5.01 -22.47
CA SER A 74 -12.67 -5.72 -22.17
C SER A 74 -13.47 -4.96 -21.12
N LEU A 75 -14.79 -4.93 -21.27
CA LEU A 75 -15.70 -4.22 -20.36
C LEU A 75 -15.46 -4.65 -18.90
N GLU A 76 -15.30 -5.95 -18.64
CA GLU A 76 -14.99 -6.48 -17.30
C GLU A 76 -13.64 -5.97 -16.77
N GLY A 77 -12.64 -5.79 -17.63
CA GLY A 77 -11.35 -5.21 -17.26
C GLY A 77 -11.43 -3.72 -16.95
N LEU A 78 -12.31 -2.97 -17.62
CA LEU A 78 -12.61 -1.56 -17.28
C LEU A 78 -13.31 -1.48 -15.92
N LEU A 79 -14.36 -2.28 -15.71
CA LEU A 79 -15.12 -2.31 -14.46
C LEU A 79 -14.25 -2.69 -13.26
N ARG A 80 -13.37 -3.69 -13.40
CA ARG A 80 -12.46 -4.09 -12.33
C ARG A 80 -11.49 -2.97 -11.95
N ARG A 81 -10.90 -2.27 -12.93
CA ARG A 81 -9.96 -1.18 -12.67
C ARG A 81 -10.64 0.01 -12.01
N ALA A 82 -11.81 0.42 -12.51
CA ALA A 82 -12.58 1.50 -11.92
C ALA A 82 -12.98 1.19 -10.47
N ARG A 83 -13.45 -0.04 -10.21
CA ARG A 83 -13.82 -0.47 -8.86
C ARG A 83 -12.64 -0.41 -7.89
N ILE A 84 -11.48 -0.93 -8.30
CA ILE A 84 -10.26 -0.88 -7.48
C ILE A 84 -9.89 0.57 -7.14
N ARG A 85 -9.97 1.50 -8.09
CA ARG A 85 -9.70 2.93 -7.85
C ARG A 85 -10.71 3.55 -6.88
N ILE A 86 -11.99 3.25 -7.03
CA ILE A 86 -13.03 3.72 -6.09
C ILE A 86 -12.80 3.16 -4.68
N GLU A 87 -12.51 1.87 -4.55
CA GLU A 87 -12.29 1.19 -3.27
C GLU A 87 -10.99 1.64 -2.57
N MET A 88 -9.96 1.99 -3.34
CA MET A 88 -8.67 2.45 -2.81
C MET A 88 -8.55 3.98 -2.73
N ALA A 89 -9.58 4.74 -3.12
CA ALA A 89 -9.50 6.18 -3.25
C ALA A 89 -9.07 6.84 -1.92
N GLY A 90 -7.78 7.20 -1.86
CA GLY A 90 -7.21 7.98 -0.77
C GLY A 90 -7.35 9.48 -1.02
N ASP A 91 -7.51 9.88 -2.28
CA ASP A 91 -7.65 11.26 -2.73
C ASP A 91 -8.75 11.41 -3.82
N ALA A 92 -8.99 12.66 -4.23
CA ALA A 92 -9.99 12.98 -5.23
C ALA A 92 -9.56 12.59 -6.66
N ASP A 93 -8.25 12.47 -6.91
CA ASP A 93 -7.69 12.20 -8.24
C ASP A 93 -8.00 10.75 -8.67
N ASP A 94 -7.93 9.79 -7.73
CA ASP A 94 -8.32 8.40 -7.98
C ASP A 94 -9.77 8.25 -8.44
N ILE A 95 -10.68 9.06 -7.90
CA ILE A 95 -12.09 9.08 -8.28
C ILE A 95 -12.27 9.64 -9.70
N ASP A 96 -11.56 10.70 -10.05
CA ASP A 96 -11.60 11.26 -11.40
C ASP A 96 -11.06 10.28 -12.45
N GLU A 97 -9.96 9.58 -12.15
CA GLU A 97 -9.45 8.50 -13.01
C GLU A 97 -10.46 7.36 -13.17
N ALA A 98 -11.14 6.98 -12.08
CA ALA A 98 -12.18 5.95 -12.14
C ALA A 98 -13.36 6.38 -13.05
N LEU A 99 -13.77 7.65 -12.99
CA LEU A 99 -14.84 8.19 -13.82
C LEU A 99 -14.45 8.22 -15.31
N ASP A 100 -13.20 8.52 -15.63
CA ASP A 100 -12.71 8.45 -17.02
C ASP A 100 -12.75 7.02 -17.56
N ILE A 101 -12.32 6.03 -16.77
CA ILE A 101 -12.42 4.61 -17.12
C ILE A 101 -13.88 4.17 -17.32
N LEU A 102 -14.77 4.58 -16.42
CA LEU A 102 -16.20 4.25 -16.51
C LEU A 102 -16.88 4.95 -17.69
N SER A 103 -16.42 6.14 -18.09
CA SER A 103 -16.91 6.83 -19.28
C SER A 103 -16.60 6.03 -20.56
N GLU A 104 -15.42 5.42 -20.64
CA GLU A 104 -15.05 4.51 -21.74
C GLU A 104 -15.93 3.24 -21.74
N ALA A 105 -16.24 2.72 -20.54
CA ALA A 105 -17.16 1.59 -20.39
C ALA A 105 -18.59 1.94 -20.85
N LEU A 106 -19.11 3.13 -20.50
CA LEU A 106 -20.41 3.62 -20.96
C LEU A 106 -20.45 3.79 -22.48
N ALA A 107 -19.38 4.33 -23.08
CA ALA A 107 -19.29 4.47 -24.54
C ALA A 107 -19.40 3.12 -25.27
N THR A 108 -19.07 2.01 -24.60
CA THR A 108 -19.18 0.66 -25.14
C THR A 108 -20.56 0.06 -24.92
N LYS A 109 -21.11 0.18 -23.69
CA LYS A 109 -22.47 -0.28 -23.35
C LYS A 109 -23.12 0.71 -22.36
N PRO A 110 -23.94 1.66 -22.86
CA PRO A 110 -24.53 2.70 -22.03
C PRO A 110 -25.47 2.17 -20.95
N GLU A 111 -26.17 1.08 -21.23
CA GLU A 111 -27.20 0.50 -20.35
C GLU A 111 -26.65 -0.56 -19.39
N ASN A 112 -25.32 -0.65 -19.23
CA ASN A 112 -24.74 -1.66 -18.34
C ASN A 112 -24.96 -1.26 -16.87
N GLU A 113 -25.78 -2.04 -16.16
CA GLU A 113 -26.12 -1.80 -14.76
C GLU A 113 -24.89 -1.72 -13.83
N ARG A 114 -23.84 -2.51 -14.09
CA ARG A 114 -22.61 -2.47 -13.26
C ARG A 114 -21.85 -1.16 -13.46
N THR A 115 -21.74 -0.68 -14.69
CA THR A 115 -21.11 0.63 -14.98
C THR A 115 -21.88 1.75 -14.26
N ILE A 116 -23.21 1.73 -14.36
CA ILE A 116 -24.08 2.73 -13.71
C ILE A 116 -23.92 2.67 -12.19
N THR A 117 -23.91 1.48 -11.60
CA THR A 117 -23.72 1.28 -10.16
C THR A 117 -22.38 1.83 -9.69
N LEU A 118 -21.29 1.54 -10.40
CA LEU A 118 -19.96 2.05 -10.05
C LEU A 118 -19.87 3.58 -10.20
N MET A 119 -20.53 4.17 -11.20
CA MET A 119 -20.59 5.63 -11.33
C MET A 119 -21.38 6.28 -10.18
N GLN A 120 -22.48 5.66 -9.75
CA GLN A 120 -23.21 6.13 -8.57
C GLN A 120 -22.35 6.04 -7.30
N GLN A 121 -21.57 4.97 -7.13
CA GLN A 121 -20.63 4.85 -6.01
C GLN A 121 -19.55 5.94 -6.06
N ALA A 122 -18.94 6.18 -7.22
CA ALA A 122 -17.97 7.27 -7.39
C ALA A 122 -18.56 8.65 -7.03
N ALA A 123 -19.84 8.89 -7.38
CA ALA A 123 -20.55 10.11 -7.02
C ALA A 123 -20.75 10.30 -5.50
N GLU A 124 -20.74 9.24 -4.71
CA GLU A 124 -20.87 9.33 -3.25
C GLU A 124 -19.61 9.85 -2.56
N HIS A 125 -18.46 9.87 -3.24
CA HIS A 125 -17.18 10.31 -2.65
C HIS A 125 -17.07 11.83 -2.53
N ASN A 126 -17.52 12.60 -3.53
CA ASN A 126 -17.46 14.05 -3.50
C ASN A 126 -18.47 14.72 -4.47
N ASP A 127 -18.74 16.01 -4.25
CA ASP A 127 -19.73 16.76 -5.04
C ASP A 127 -19.33 16.92 -6.51
N GLN A 128 -18.03 17.03 -6.82
CA GLN A 128 -17.53 17.16 -8.19
C GLN A 128 -17.80 15.89 -9.00
N ALA A 129 -17.52 14.73 -8.42
CA ALA A 129 -17.82 13.42 -8.99
C ALA A 129 -19.32 13.26 -9.25
N ALA A 130 -20.18 13.68 -8.30
CA ALA A 130 -21.63 13.66 -8.48
C ALA A 130 -22.10 14.53 -9.66
N MET A 131 -21.53 15.72 -9.83
CA MET A 131 -21.83 16.58 -10.98
C MET A 131 -21.39 15.94 -12.31
N ARG A 132 -20.19 15.37 -12.35
CA ARG A 132 -19.62 14.73 -13.55
C ARG A 132 -20.43 13.50 -13.97
N VAL A 133 -20.85 12.67 -13.01
CA VAL A 133 -21.73 11.51 -13.28
C VAL A 133 -23.08 11.97 -13.83
N ARG A 134 -23.66 13.04 -13.28
CA ARG A 134 -24.93 13.59 -13.79
C ARG A 134 -24.81 14.07 -15.24
N ASP A 135 -23.71 14.74 -15.59
CA ASP A 135 -23.42 15.16 -16.97
C ASP A 135 -23.25 13.94 -17.89
N LEU A 136 -22.50 12.92 -17.46
CA LEU A 136 -22.33 11.68 -18.23
C LEU A 136 -23.68 10.96 -18.45
N PHE A 137 -24.50 10.80 -17.41
CA PHE A 137 -25.82 10.19 -17.53
C PHE A 137 -26.72 10.99 -18.48
N SER A 138 -26.67 12.33 -18.40
CA SER A 138 -27.42 13.20 -19.32
C SER A 138 -26.98 13.04 -20.77
N ARG A 139 -25.66 12.92 -21.02
CA ARG A 139 -25.09 12.73 -22.38
C ARG A 139 -25.44 11.37 -22.97
N TYR A 140 -25.50 10.33 -22.15
CA TYR A 140 -25.83 8.96 -22.59
C TYR A 140 -27.31 8.61 -22.47
N GLY A 141 -28.17 9.54 -22.02
CA GLY A 141 -29.62 9.32 -21.89
C GLY A 141 -30.02 8.34 -20.79
N ILE A 142 -29.20 8.21 -19.75
CA ILE A 142 -29.41 7.29 -18.63
C ILE A 142 -30.25 8.00 -17.57
N ASP A 143 -31.47 7.51 -17.34
CA ASP A 143 -32.34 8.01 -16.27
C ASP A 143 -32.08 7.22 -14.97
N ALA A 144 -31.01 7.60 -14.28
CA ALA A 144 -30.63 7.02 -13.00
C ALA A 144 -30.37 8.13 -11.97
N PRO A 145 -30.92 8.02 -10.74
CA PRO A 145 -30.71 9.03 -9.71
C PRO A 145 -29.24 9.04 -9.27
N VAL A 146 -28.62 10.21 -9.29
CA VAL A 146 -27.29 10.43 -8.68
C VAL A 146 -27.50 10.84 -7.23
N ARG A 147 -27.10 9.99 -6.30
CA ARG A 147 -27.17 10.29 -4.86
C ARG A 147 -26.07 11.29 -4.53
N PRO A 148 -26.39 12.44 -3.90
CA PRO A 148 -25.36 13.36 -3.43
C PRO A 148 -24.55 12.71 -2.30
N PRO A 149 -23.27 13.09 -2.11
CA PRO A 149 -22.46 12.61 -1.01
C PRO A 149 -23.18 12.91 0.31
N ALA A 150 -23.21 11.94 1.22
CA ALA A 150 -23.82 12.13 2.52
C ALA A 150 -23.08 13.27 3.25
N PRO A 151 -23.79 14.25 3.85
CA PRO A 151 -23.14 15.28 4.62
C PRO A 151 -22.29 14.61 5.73
N PRO A 152 -21.08 15.10 6.00
CA PRO A 152 -20.22 14.52 7.02
C PRO A 152 -21.02 14.43 8.32
N GLN A 153 -21.17 13.21 8.82
CA GLN A 153 -21.89 12.96 10.06
C GLN A 153 -21.18 13.76 11.15
N GLN A 154 -21.78 14.88 11.56
CA GLN A 154 -21.34 15.58 12.75
C GLN A 154 -21.39 14.55 13.90
N PRO A 155 -20.32 14.42 14.71
CA PRO A 155 -20.33 13.52 15.84
C PRO A 155 -21.57 13.83 16.66
N SER A 156 -22.47 12.84 16.72
CA SER A 156 -23.77 12.98 17.37
C SER A 156 -23.51 13.37 18.82
N GLN A 157 -23.92 14.58 19.19
CA GLN A 157 -24.01 14.96 20.60
C GLN A 157 -24.91 13.93 21.27
N ALA A 158 -24.36 13.21 22.24
CA ALA A 158 -25.06 12.22 23.02
C ALA A 158 -26.34 12.83 23.59
N GLU A 159 -27.49 12.40 23.07
CA GLU A 159 -28.79 12.68 23.67
C GLU A 159 -28.78 12.06 25.08
N PRO A 160 -29.11 12.82 26.14
CA PRO A 160 -29.21 12.27 27.48
C PRO A 160 -30.34 11.22 27.53
N PRO A 161 -30.15 10.10 28.23
CA PRO A 161 -31.13 9.02 28.25
C PRO A 161 -32.45 9.49 28.87
N ALA A 162 -33.53 9.29 28.13
CA ALA A 162 -34.89 9.50 28.61
C ALA A 162 -35.19 8.60 29.83
N PRO A 163 -36.02 9.06 30.79
CA PRO A 163 -36.32 8.33 32.01
C PRO A 163 -37.07 7.02 31.72
N ALA A 164 -36.55 5.94 32.31
CA ALA A 164 -37.05 4.57 32.19
C ALA A 164 -38.55 4.47 32.51
N GLN A 165 -39.34 4.08 31.51
CA GLN A 165 -40.68 3.56 31.73
C GLN A 165 -40.55 2.12 32.28
N GLN A 166 -41.09 1.92 33.47
CA GLN A 166 -41.15 0.64 34.17
C GLN A 166 -42.00 -0.35 33.36
N ALA A 167 -41.40 -1.47 32.96
CA ALA A 167 -42.12 -2.64 32.46
C ALA A 167 -42.77 -3.41 33.63
N PRO A 168 -43.97 -3.99 33.46
CA PRO A 168 -44.63 -4.77 34.50
C PRO A 168 -43.95 -6.12 34.74
N ALA A 169 -43.86 -6.48 36.02
CA ALA A 169 -43.21 -7.67 36.54
C ALA A 169 -43.81 -8.99 36.00
N THR A 170 -42.94 -9.88 35.53
CA THR A 170 -43.22 -11.31 35.35
C THR A 170 -43.06 -12.05 36.69
N PRO A 171 -43.92 -13.04 37.01
CA PRO A 171 -43.81 -13.81 38.24
C PRO A 171 -42.65 -14.84 38.19
N PRO A 172 -42.08 -15.21 39.35
CA PRO A 172 -40.89 -16.05 39.42
C PRO A 172 -41.18 -17.53 39.07
N PRO A 173 -40.19 -18.25 38.49
CA PRO A 173 -40.33 -19.68 38.18
C PRO A 173 -40.20 -20.55 39.44
N ALA A 174 -40.99 -21.62 39.47
CA ALA A 174 -41.04 -22.62 40.54
C ALA A 174 -39.74 -23.45 40.66
N PRO A 175 -39.44 -24.05 41.84
CA PRO A 175 -38.20 -24.79 42.07
C PRO A 175 -38.18 -26.12 41.30
N GLN A 176 -37.12 -26.36 40.54
CA GLN A 176 -36.86 -27.63 39.85
C GLN A 176 -36.46 -28.72 40.84
N GLN A 177 -37.09 -29.89 40.72
CA GLN A 177 -36.72 -31.11 41.43
C GLN A 177 -35.42 -31.72 40.85
N PRO A 178 -34.58 -32.37 41.67
CA PRO A 178 -33.33 -32.97 41.23
C PRO A 178 -33.59 -34.21 40.35
N GLN A 179 -33.10 -34.17 39.11
CA GLN A 179 -33.11 -35.32 38.19
C GLN A 179 -32.10 -36.38 38.64
N GLN A 180 -32.59 -37.61 38.68
CA GLN A 180 -31.85 -38.82 39.04
C GLN A 180 -30.85 -39.19 37.94
N GLN A 181 -29.64 -39.54 38.36
CA GLN A 181 -28.57 -40.07 37.52
C GLN A 181 -28.98 -41.44 36.95
N GLN A 182 -28.94 -41.57 35.62
CA GLN A 182 -28.99 -42.88 34.95
C GLN A 182 -27.55 -43.42 34.76
N PRO A 183 -27.33 -44.74 34.95
CA PRO A 183 -26.01 -45.36 34.83
C PRO A 183 -25.61 -45.66 33.37
N LEU A 184 -24.30 -45.64 33.15
CA LEU A 184 -23.57 -45.97 31.91
C LEU A 184 -23.85 -47.40 31.40
N PRO A 185 -23.93 -47.63 30.09
CA PRO A 185 -23.75 -48.97 29.50
C PRO A 185 -22.26 -49.34 29.38
N PRO A 186 -21.90 -50.65 29.45
CA PRO A 186 -20.52 -51.12 29.48
C PRO A 186 -19.92 -51.41 28.10
N ASP A 187 -18.59 -51.27 28.04
CA ASP A 187 -17.58 -51.91 27.16
C ASP A 187 -18.03 -52.51 25.82
N GLU A 188 -17.64 -51.88 24.72
CA GLU A 188 -17.45 -52.54 23.43
C GLU A 188 -16.00 -52.32 22.97
N ALA A 189 -15.27 -53.43 22.86
CA ALA A 189 -13.83 -53.50 22.62
C ALA A 189 -13.41 -52.95 21.24
N PRO A 190 -12.17 -52.43 21.09
CA PRO A 190 -11.70 -51.92 19.81
C PRO A 190 -11.35 -53.06 18.84
N ALA A 191 -12.03 -53.06 17.70
CA ALA A 191 -11.69 -53.88 16.55
C ALA A 191 -10.42 -53.33 15.85
N VAL A 192 -9.45 -54.22 15.68
CA VAL A 192 -8.19 -54.03 14.96
C VAL A 192 -8.43 -53.93 13.45
N PRO A 193 -7.92 -52.88 12.76
CA PRO A 193 -7.71 -52.94 11.32
C PRO A 193 -6.26 -53.32 11.00
N GLN A 194 -6.15 -54.29 10.09
CA GLN A 194 -4.97 -54.98 9.64
C GLN A 194 -4.02 -54.09 8.82
N GLN A 195 -2.73 -54.23 9.08
CA GLN A 195 -1.64 -53.75 8.21
C GLN A 195 -1.61 -54.56 6.90
N PRO A 196 -1.42 -53.93 5.72
CA PRO A 196 -0.92 -54.63 4.55
C PRO A 196 0.61 -54.56 4.47
N ALA A 197 1.16 -55.75 4.25
CA ALA A 197 2.54 -56.16 4.10
C ALA A 197 3.48 -55.29 3.24
N GLU A 198 4.74 -55.34 3.68
CA GLU A 198 5.99 -55.00 3.02
C GLU A 198 6.11 -55.50 1.57
N GLN A 199 6.74 -54.68 0.71
CA GLN A 199 7.48 -55.17 -0.46
C GLN A 199 8.85 -54.45 -0.58
N PRO A 200 9.88 -55.14 -1.12
CA PRO A 200 11.29 -54.96 -0.78
C PRO A 200 12.05 -53.94 -1.65
N PRO A 201 13.27 -53.52 -1.23
CA PRO A 201 14.09 -52.55 -1.98
C PRO A 201 14.75 -53.18 -3.21
N ARG A 202 14.72 -52.47 -4.34
CA ARG A 202 15.57 -52.78 -5.51
C ARG A 202 16.79 -51.88 -5.51
N SER A 203 17.95 -52.53 -5.51
CA SER A 203 19.27 -51.94 -5.70
C SER A 203 19.63 -51.80 -7.19
N ASN A 204 20.40 -50.75 -7.47
CA ASN A 204 21.58 -50.67 -8.36
C ASN A 204 21.50 -50.45 -9.89
N GLN A 205 22.50 -49.66 -10.32
CA GLN A 205 23.08 -49.39 -11.67
C GLN A 205 22.48 -48.20 -12.44
N ALA A 206 23.23 -47.26 -13.05
CA ALA A 206 24.66 -47.05 -13.29
C ALA A 206 24.89 -45.54 -13.61
N GLN A 207 25.89 -44.87 -13.03
CA GLN A 207 27.12 -44.38 -13.70
C GLN A 207 26.96 -43.90 -15.16
N GLN A 208 27.07 -42.58 -15.39
CA GLN A 208 27.89 -41.99 -16.45
C GLN A 208 28.52 -40.66 -15.96
N PRO A 209 29.83 -40.44 -16.15
CA PRO A 209 30.53 -39.21 -15.80
C PRO A 209 30.49 -38.16 -16.93
N LEU A 210 30.41 -36.88 -16.56
CA LEU A 210 30.64 -35.75 -17.47
C LEU A 210 32.15 -35.47 -17.59
N PRO A 211 32.66 -35.16 -18.80
CA PRO A 211 34.08 -34.88 -19.01
C PRO A 211 34.45 -33.47 -18.55
N MET A 212 35.62 -33.38 -17.92
CA MET A 212 36.40 -32.16 -17.78
C MET A 212 37.24 -31.97 -19.04
N GLU A 213 37.21 -30.76 -19.61
CA GLU A 213 38.30 -30.19 -20.43
C GLU A 213 38.37 -28.70 -20.05
N GLU A 214 39.45 -28.31 -19.37
CA GLU A 214 40.66 -27.66 -19.92
C GLU A 214 40.49 -26.13 -19.98
N ASP A 215 41.14 -25.40 -19.07
CA ASP A 215 42.52 -24.91 -19.22
C ASP A 215 42.56 -23.64 -20.06
N THR A 216 42.61 -22.47 -19.39
CA THR A 216 43.40 -21.37 -19.93
C THR A 216 43.92 -20.46 -18.80
N LEU A 217 45.25 -20.44 -18.76
CA LEU A 217 46.20 -19.59 -18.06
C LEU A 217 45.80 -18.13 -17.75
N LEU A 218 46.14 -17.76 -16.51
CA LEU A 218 46.96 -16.60 -16.09
C LEU A 218 47.42 -15.62 -17.20
N GLU A 219 47.22 -14.32 -16.99
CA GLU A 219 48.35 -13.39 -16.74
C GLU A 219 47.90 -12.03 -16.15
N PRO A 220 48.79 -11.34 -15.40
CA PRO A 220 48.50 -10.14 -14.61
C PRO A 220 48.96 -8.85 -15.31
N ILE A 221 48.29 -7.71 -15.08
CA ILE A 221 48.84 -6.41 -15.43
C ILE A 221 48.69 -5.43 -14.26
N GLU A 222 49.86 -4.88 -13.89
CA GLU A 222 50.19 -3.88 -12.88
C GLU A 222 49.48 -2.52 -13.03
N PRO A 223 49.52 -1.68 -11.97
CA PRO A 223 48.83 -0.39 -11.92
C PRO A 223 49.72 0.75 -12.45
N GLN A 224 49.13 1.72 -13.16
CA GLN A 224 49.78 3.01 -13.40
C GLN A 224 48.94 4.18 -12.90
N GLN A 225 49.66 5.04 -12.18
CA GLN A 225 49.27 6.28 -11.51
C GLN A 225 49.00 7.45 -12.49
N PRO A 226 48.47 8.60 -12.00
CA PRO A 226 47.66 9.51 -12.79
C PRO A 226 48.44 10.69 -13.39
N SER A 227 47.97 11.17 -14.54
CA SER A 227 48.39 12.42 -15.16
C SER A 227 47.24 13.43 -15.13
N SER A 228 47.41 14.54 -14.42
CA SER A 228 46.65 15.80 -14.61
C SER A 228 47.38 16.68 -15.66
N PRO A 229 46.90 17.91 -15.98
CA PRO A 229 45.66 18.38 -16.61
C PRO A 229 46.01 19.09 -17.98
N PRO A 230 45.15 19.89 -18.67
CA PRO A 230 44.78 21.25 -18.24
C PRO A 230 43.36 21.74 -18.62
N GLU A 231 43.03 22.88 -18.02
CA GLU A 231 41.97 23.84 -18.34
C GLU A 231 41.70 24.03 -19.85
N ARG A 232 40.43 24.28 -20.21
CA ARG A 232 40.01 25.56 -20.82
C ARG A 232 38.51 25.66 -21.15
N GLU A 233 38.00 26.84 -20.79
CA GLU A 233 37.09 27.70 -21.56
C GLU A 233 35.58 27.39 -21.56
N ARG A 234 34.91 28.12 -20.65
CA ARG A 234 33.53 28.58 -20.78
C ARG A 234 33.40 29.53 -21.97
N PRO A 235 32.26 29.48 -22.70
CA PRO A 235 31.69 30.70 -23.26
C PRO A 235 30.37 31.06 -22.59
N VAL A 236 30.38 32.26 -22.06
CA VAL A 236 29.25 33.16 -21.84
C VAL A 236 28.52 33.39 -23.16
N ASN A 237 27.19 33.27 -23.20
CA ASN A 237 26.36 34.32 -23.80
C ASN A 237 24.85 34.20 -23.51
N ARG A 238 24.37 35.26 -22.85
CA ARG A 238 23.25 36.15 -23.21
C ARG A 238 21.86 35.58 -23.51
N GLU A 239 20.98 35.96 -22.59
CA GLU A 239 19.55 36.25 -22.77
C GLU A 239 19.21 37.00 -24.07
N PRO A 240 17.92 36.98 -24.46
CA PRO A 240 17.15 38.19 -24.25
C PRO A 240 15.79 37.96 -23.57
N THR A 241 15.54 38.89 -22.66
CA THR A 241 14.37 39.17 -21.85
C THR A 241 13.11 39.41 -22.70
N GLN A 242 11.98 38.82 -22.30
CA GLN A 242 10.64 39.27 -22.70
C GLN A 242 9.86 39.74 -21.46
N PRO A 243 9.06 40.82 -21.55
CA PRO A 243 8.38 41.43 -20.42
C PRO A 243 7.09 40.68 -20.06
N ILE A 244 6.92 40.40 -18.76
CA ILE A 244 5.67 39.88 -18.19
C ILE A 244 4.82 41.08 -17.73
N PRO A 245 3.54 41.20 -18.14
CA PRO A 245 2.62 42.17 -17.58
C PRO A 245 2.26 41.81 -16.13
N LEU A 246 2.45 42.77 -15.22
CA LEU A 246 1.96 42.73 -13.84
C LEU A 246 0.45 43.02 -13.88
N ASP A 247 -0.37 42.05 -13.48
CA ASP A 247 -1.75 42.31 -13.09
C ASP A 247 -2.09 41.54 -11.81
N GLU A 248 -2.58 42.32 -10.85
CA GLU A 248 -3.42 41.99 -9.69
C GLU A 248 -3.09 40.78 -8.79
N LEU A 249 -2.27 41.04 -7.76
CA LEU A 249 -2.28 40.31 -6.49
C LEU A 249 -3.44 40.80 -5.61
N GLU A 250 -4.50 40.01 -5.48
CA GLU A 250 -5.55 40.23 -4.46
C GLU A 250 -5.51 39.11 -3.41
N ALA A 251 -4.81 39.37 -2.31
CA ALA A 251 -4.83 38.53 -1.11
C ALA A 251 -5.99 38.97 -0.19
N PRO A 252 -6.75 38.04 0.41
CA PRO A 252 -7.88 38.38 1.28
C PRO A 252 -7.42 38.97 2.63
N SER A 253 -8.08 40.07 3.01
CA SER A 253 -7.87 40.80 4.26
C SER A 253 -8.31 40.00 5.51
N PRO A 254 -7.65 40.14 6.67
CA PRO A 254 -8.15 39.62 7.94
C PRO A 254 -9.26 40.52 8.53
N PRO A 255 -10.16 39.97 9.37
CA PRO A 255 -11.35 40.67 9.84
C PRO A 255 -11.05 41.75 10.90
N ARG A 256 -11.74 42.89 10.75
CA ARG A 256 -11.88 43.95 11.77
C ARG A 256 -12.55 43.40 13.03
N TYR A 257 -11.86 43.46 14.17
CA TYR A 257 -12.50 43.46 15.49
C TYR A 257 -12.52 44.86 16.09
N GLY A 258 -13.67 45.19 16.67
CA GLY A 258 -14.07 46.51 17.12
C GLY A 258 -13.31 47.05 18.33
N GLY A 259 -13.44 48.36 18.51
CA GLY A 259 -12.78 49.14 19.55
C GLY A 259 -13.28 48.85 20.97
N GLN A 260 -12.33 48.95 21.89
CA GLN A 260 -12.56 49.19 23.32
C GLN A 260 -11.71 50.40 23.73
N PRO A 261 -12.23 51.28 24.62
CA PRO A 261 -11.61 52.56 24.92
C PRO A 261 -10.39 52.43 25.83
N TYR A 262 -9.40 53.28 25.56
CA TYR A 262 -8.15 53.42 26.31
C TYR A 262 -8.41 54.10 27.67
N ILE A 263 -8.03 53.44 28.77
CA ILE A 263 -7.96 54.01 30.11
C ILE A 263 -6.48 54.30 30.41
N PRO A 264 -6.07 55.55 30.68
CA PRO A 264 -4.68 55.83 31.01
C PRO A 264 -4.34 55.37 32.44
N GLN A 265 -3.41 54.41 32.57
CA GLN A 265 -2.80 54.05 33.85
C GLN A 265 -1.63 54.98 34.18
N ALA A 266 -1.59 55.42 35.44
CA ALA A 266 -0.55 56.27 36.04
C ALA A 266 0.82 55.56 36.11
N PRO A 267 1.94 56.31 36.17
CA PRO A 267 3.28 55.75 36.05
C PRO A 267 3.69 54.99 37.32
N GLN A 268 3.76 53.65 37.23
CA GLN A 268 4.44 52.83 38.22
C GLN A 268 5.94 52.75 37.93
N GLN A 269 6.69 52.78 39.02
CA GLN A 269 8.13 52.95 39.10
C GLN A 269 8.88 51.77 38.44
N ARG A 270 9.88 52.11 37.62
CA ARG A 270 10.79 51.15 36.98
C ARG A 270 11.54 50.36 38.06
N GLN A 271 11.28 49.06 38.13
CA GLN A 271 12.27 48.11 38.60
C GLN A 271 13.20 47.74 37.43
N PRO A 272 14.49 47.50 37.66
CA PRO A 272 15.44 47.14 36.60
C PRO A 272 15.09 45.74 36.07
N GLU A 273 14.66 45.67 34.81
CA GLU A 273 14.51 44.42 34.08
C GLU A 273 15.89 43.77 33.90
N THR A 274 16.11 42.63 34.55
CA THR A 274 17.11 41.67 34.10
C THR A 274 16.74 41.20 32.69
N PRO A 275 17.69 41.18 31.73
CA PRO A 275 17.42 40.68 30.39
C PRO A 275 16.94 39.22 30.45
N PRO A 276 15.91 38.83 29.69
CA PRO A 276 15.47 37.45 29.63
C PRO A 276 16.61 36.61 29.06
N ALA A 277 17.05 35.61 29.82
CA ALA A 277 17.97 34.60 29.33
C ALA A 277 17.37 33.92 28.09
N PRO A 278 18.19 33.54 27.09
CA PRO A 278 17.70 32.77 25.94
C PRO A 278 17.06 31.48 26.46
N GLN A 279 15.75 31.33 26.21
CA GLN A 279 15.01 30.11 26.49
C GLN A 279 15.64 29.00 25.65
N GLN A 280 16.39 28.11 26.29
CA GLN A 280 16.81 26.86 25.68
C GLN A 280 15.52 26.07 25.37
N PRO A 281 15.37 25.50 24.16
CA PRO A 281 14.24 24.63 23.88
C PRO A 281 14.21 23.51 24.92
N SER A 282 13.06 23.36 25.58
CA SER A 282 12.86 22.36 26.63
C SER A 282 13.19 20.98 26.07
N ILE A 283 14.22 20.32 26.60
CA ILE A 283 14.67 18.97 26.19
C ILE A 283 13.49 17.97 26.16
N ILE A 284 12.53 18.14 27.07
CA ILE A 284 11.31 17.33 27.18
C ILE A 284 10.45 17.38 25.91
N SER A 285 10.42 18.51 25.19
CA SER A 285 9.63 18.65 23.96
C SER A 285 10.26 17.92 22.78
N GLN A 286 11.60 17.98 22.65
CA GLN A 286 12.34 17.27 21.59
C GLN A 286 12.18 15.75 21.74
N ASP A 287 12.27 15.27 22.98
CA ASP A 287 12.08 13.88 23.36
C ASP A 287 10.65 13.35 23.07
N VAL A 288 9.65 14.23 23.08
CA VAL A 288 8.25 13.89 22.75
C VAL A 288 8.03 13.84 21.24
N ASP A 289 8.61 14.79 20.51
CA ASP A 289 8.52 14.85 19.04
C ASP A 289 9.25 13.67 18.38
N GLU A 290 10.40 13.26 18.93
CA GLU A 290 11.15 12.09 18.45
C GLU A 290 10.38 10.79 18.70
N LEU A 291 9.80 10.61 19.89
CA LEU A 291 8.93 9.47 20.20
C LEU A 291 7.65 9.47 19.34
N MET A 292 7.06 10.63 19.06
CA MET A 292 5.91 10.74 18.17
C MET A 292 6.26 10.31 16.74
N SER A 293 7.45 10.69 16.26
CA SER A 293 7.94 10.28 14.94
C SER A 293 8.14 8.76 14.89
N GLU A 294 8.81 8.17 15.88
CA GLU A 294 9.02 6.73 16.01
C GLU A 294 7.69 5.96 16.12
N LEU A 295 6.72 6.52 16.87
CA LEU A 295 5.37 5.98 17.01
C LEU A 295 4.70 5.85 15.64
N THR A 296 4.65 6.95 14.87
CA THR A 296 4.03 6.95 13.54
C THR A 296 4.73 6.02 12.57
N GLU A 297 6.07 6.01 12.56
CA GLU A 297 6.85 5.14 11.69
C GLU A 297 6.59 3.66 12.00
N SER A 298 6.64 3.28 13.28
CA SER A 298 6.39 1.89 13.68
C SER A 298 4.98 1.42 13.30
N TYR A 299 3.98 2.31 13.39
CA TYR A 299 2.60 2.01 13.01
C TYR A 299 2.48 1.71 11.52
N TYR A 300 2.99 2.61 10.67
CA TYR A 300 2.94 2.42 9.22
C TYR A 300 3.82 1.26 8.75
N ALA A 301 4.90 0.95 9.48
CA ALA A 301 5.73 -0.22 9.24
C ALA A 301 5.06 -1.54 9.70
N GLY A 302 3.84 -1.49 10.28
CA GLY A 302 3.10 -2.64 10.80
C GLY A 302 3.68 -3.25 12.08
N ASN A 303 4.59 -2.56 12.76
CA ASN A 303 5.19 -2.99 14.03
C ASN A 303 4.27 -2.65 15.21
N TYR A 304 3.02 -3.14 15.20
CA TYR A 304 2.01 -2.72 16.17
C TYR A 304 2.40 -2.95 17.63
N GLN A 305 3.13 -4.03 17.93
CA GLN A 305 3.63 -4.26 19.29
C GLN A 305 4.58 -3.13 19.72
N GLN A 306 5.53 -2.76 18.86
CA GLN A 306 6.45 -1.65 19.10
C GLN A 306 5.68 -0.32 19.18
N THR A 307 4.65 -0.12 18.35
CA THR A 307 3.78 1.07 18.40
C THR A 307 3.11 1.21 19.76
N VAL A 308 2.56 0.14 20.31
CA VAL A 308 1.94 0.15 21.66
C VAL A 308 2.98 0.49 22.72
N ASP A 309 4.18 -0.09 22.63
CA ASP A 309 5.26 0.16 23.58
C ASP A 309 5.74 1.63 23.53
N ILE A 310 5.91 2.20 22.33
CA ILE A 310 6.24 3.62 22.14
C ILE A 310 5.11 4.50 22.66
N ALA A 311 3.85 4.19 22.33
CA ALA A 311 2.69 4.95 22.78
C ALA A 311 2.60 5.02 24.30
N ASN A 312 2.82 3.90 25.00
CA ASN A 312 2.81 3.86 26.46
C ASN A 312 3.96 4.68 27.07
N ARG A 313 5.17 4.65 26.46
CA ARG A 313 6.29 5.50 26.88
C ARG A 313 5.96 6.99 26.72
N LEU A 314 5.29 7.34 25.62
CA LEU A 314 4.88 8.70 25.33
C LEU A 314 3.78 9.19 26.29
N LEU A 315 2.75 8.36 26.53
CA LEU A 315 1.65 8.65 27.45
C LEU A 315 2.10 8.74 28.91
N ALA A 316 3.20 8.08 29.27
CA ALA A 316 3.81 8.24 30.59
C ALA A 316 4.44 9.64 30.80
N ARG A 317 4.86 10.30 29.71
CA ARG A 317 5.42 11.66 29.73
C ARG A 317 4.33 12.72 29.54
N ASP A 318 3.45 12.50 28.58
CA ASP A 318 2.29 13.34 28.31
C ASP A 318 1.00 12.51 28.27
N PRO A 319 0.31 12.39 29.42
CA PRO A 319 -0.96 11.65 29.51
C PRO A 319 -2.09 12.20 28.63
N HIS A 320 -2.01 13.47 28.22
CA HIS A 320 -3.06 14.15 27.46
C HIS A 320 -2.81 14.14 25.94
N ASN A 321 -1.77 13.45 25.47
CA ASN A 321 -1.48 13.32 24.04
C ASN A 321 -2.53 12.43 23.35
N ALA A 322 -3.53 13.07 22.73
CA ALA A 322 -4.61 12.38 22.04
C ALA A 322 -4.12 11.49 20.88
N ALA A 323 -3.11 11.95 20.12
CA ALA A 323 -2.57 11.19 19.00
C ALA A 323 -1.93 9.87 19.46
N ALA A 324 -1.21 9.89 20.59
CA ALA A 324 -0.61 8.69 21.16
C ALA A 324 -1.67 7.67 21.60
N GLN A 325 -2.79 8.13 22.17
CA GLN A 325 -3.92 7.26 22.54
C GLN A 325 -4.55 6.61 21.31
N ASP A 326 -4.77 7.40 20.25
CA ASP A 326 -5.34 6.91 18.99
C ASP A 326 -4.46 5.85 18.33
N TYR A 327 -3.15 6.10 18.22
CA TYR A 327 -2.22 5.14 17.63
C TYR A 327 -2.10 3.87 18.46
N ARG A 328 -2.12 3.98 19.79
CA ARG A 328 -2.16 2.80 20.67
C ARG A 328 -3.40 1.96 20.39
N GLN A 329 -4.58 2.58 20.37
CA GLN A 329 -5.85 1.87 20.16
C GLN A 329 -5.92 1.23 18.77
N LYS A 330 -5.46 1.95 17.73
CA LYS A 330 -5.38 1.40 16.37
C LYS A 330 -4.41 0.22 16.29
N ALA A 331 -3.26 0.31 16.93
CA ALA A 331 -2.27 -0.77 16.96
C ALA A 331 -2.83 -2.00 17.70
N GLU A 332 -3.49 -1.81 18.84
CA GLU A 332 -4.16 -2.88 19.58
C GLU A 332 -5.25 -3.57 18.74
N ASP A 333 -6.09 -2.80 18.04
CA ASP A 333 -7.11 -3.34 17.14
C ASP A 333 -6.49 -4.16 16.00
N ASN A 334 -5.39 -3.68 15.38
CA ASN A 334 -4.69 -4.43 14.34
C ASN A 334 -4.01 -5.71 14.87
N ILE A 335 -3.50 -5.71 16.11
CA ILE A 335 -2.98 -6.92 16.77
C ILE A 335 -4.09 -7.94 16.94
N ILE A 336 -5.25 -7.51 17.45
CA ILE A 336 -6.41 -8.37 17.67
C ILE A 336 -6.91 -8.96 16.35
N ARG A 337 -6.98 -8.14 15.30
CA ARG A 337 -7.45 -8.56 13.98
C ARG A 337 -6.41 -9.33 13.16
N GLY A 338 -5.14 -9.36 13.58
CA GLY A 338 -4.06 -9.99 12.83
C GLY A 338 -3.82 -9.38 11.44
N VAL A 339 -4.14 -8.09 11.25
CA VAL A 339 -3.98 -7.39 9.96
C VAL A 339 -2.50 -7.04 9.78
N VAL A 340 -1.86 -7.56 8.74
CA VAL A 340 -0.45 -7.30 8.46
C VAL A 340 -0.34 -6.46 7.19
N PRO A 341 0.37 -5.33 7.21
CA PRO A 341 0.58 -4.55 6.00
C PRO A 341 1.34 -5.33 4.90
N ASP A 342 1.00 -5.09 3.64
CA ASP A 342 1.58 -5.79 2.48
C ASP A 342 3.11 -5.76 2.42
N HIS A 343 3.72 -4.65 2.82
CA HIS A 343 5.17 -4.48 2.80
C HIS A 343 5.88 -5.28 3.91
N ARG A 344 5.14 -5.71 4.94
CA ARG A 344 5.65 -6.56 6.01
C ARG A 344 5.68 -8.03 5.66
N ILE A 345 4.85 -8.44 4.70
CA ILE A 345 4.79 -9.83 4.27
C ILE A 345 5.99 -10.09 3.33
N PRO A 346 6.87 -11.05 3.65
CA PRO A 346 8.03 -11.33 2.82
C PRO A 346 7.59 -11.76 1.42
N PHE A 347 8.43 -11.43 0.42
CA PHE A 347 8.10 -11.69 -0.98
C PHE A 347 7.75 -13.18 -1.23
N GLU A 348 8.53 -14.10 -0.67
CA GLU A 348 8.30 -15.55 -0.81
C GLU A 348 6.93 -15.96 -0.26
N ALA A 349 6.53 -15.47 0.91
CA ALA A 349 5.22 -15.76 1.49
C ALA A 349 4.08 -15.25 0.61
N ARG A 350 4.21 -14.04 0.04
CA ARG A 350 3.21 -13.49 -0.90
C ARG A 350 3.09 -14.32 -2.18
N VAL A 351 4.20 -14.83 -2.70
CA VAL A 351 4.19 -15.69 -3.88
C VAL A 351 3.47 -17.00 -3.58
N SER A 352 3.80 -17.66 -2.47
CA SER A 352 3.13 -18.90 -2.04
C SER A 352 1.63 -18.70 -1.82
N TYR A 353 1.24 -17.61 -1.16
CA TYR A 353 -0.16 -17.23 -0.97
C TYR A 353 -0.92 -17.01 -2.29
N ASN A 354 -0.34 -16.26 -3.22
CA ASN A 354 -0.97 -16.01 -4.52
C ASN A 354 -1.07 -17.27 -5.39
N ARG A 355 -0.09 -18.16 -5.26
CA ARG A 355 -0.12 -19.48 -5.90
C ARG A 355 -1.23 -20.35 -5.29
N ALA A 356 -1.38 -20.33 -3.96
CA ALA A 356 -2.48 -20.99 -3.26
C ALA A 356 -3.86 -20.50 -3.74
N ASN A 357 -4.07 -19.17 -3.79
CA ASN A 357 -5.30 -18.56 -4.32
C ASN A 357 -5.62 -19.00 -5.76
N SER A 358 -4.60 -19.24 -6.58
CA SER A 358 -4.80 -19.72 -7.95
C SER A 358 -5.24 -21.19 -7.99
N LEU A 359 -4.76 -22.01 -7.05
CA LEU A 359 -5.20 -23.40 -6.90
C LEU A 359 -6.62 -23.52 -6.34
N VAL A 360 -7.01 -22.65 -5.40
CA VAL A 360 -8.40 -22.55 -4.91
C VAL A 360 -9.37 -22.29 -6.08
N ARG A 361 -9.04 -21.33 -6.95
CA ARG A 361 -9.86 -21.04 -8.15
C ARG A 361 -9.92 -22.22 -9.13
N ALA A 362 -8.91 -23.08 -9.13
CA ALA A 362 -8.89 -24.30 -9.93
C ALA A 362 -9.59 -25.50 -9.25
N GLY A 363 -10.10 -25.32 -8.02
CA GLY A 363 -10.72 -26.38 -7.23
C GLY A 363 -9.72 -27.38 -6.62
N ASN A 364 -8.43 -27.06 -6.63
CA ASN A 364 -7.39 -27.91 -6.05
C ASN A 364 -7.09 -27.47 -4.61
N TYR A 365 -7.99 -27.85 -3.69
CA TYR A 365 -7.98 -27.41 -2.30
C TYR A 365 -6.85 -28.02 -1.47
N GLU A 366 -6.50 -29.29 -1.72
CA GLU A 366 -5.47 -29.99 -0.96
C GLU A 366 -4.07 -29.39 -1.19
N GLU A 367 -3.75 -29.07 -2.45
CA GLU A 367 -2.48 -28.44 -2.79
C GLU A 367 -2.48 -26.95 -2.41
N ALA A 368 -3.64 -26.27 -2.48
CA ALA A 368 -3.79 -24.92 -1.97
C ALA A 368 -3.50 -24.84 -0.46
N ALA A 369 -4.06 -25.75 0.34
CA ALA A 369 -3.85 -25.80 1.79
C ALA A 369 -2.39 -26.02 2.19
N LYS A 370 -1.59 -26.73 1.38
CA LYS A 370 -0.14 -26.83 1.59
C LYS A 370 0.56 -25.49 1.37
N LEU A 371 0.22 -24.78 0.30
CA LEU A 371 0.84 -23.49 -0.03
C LEU A 371 0.44 -22.38 0.95
N TYR A 372 -0.78 -22.40 1.50
CA TYR A 372 -1.14 -21.47 2.57
C TYR A 372 -0.32 -21.72 3.85
N ARG A 373 -0.10 -22.99 4.23
CA ARG A 373 0.79 -23.34 5.35
C ARG A 373 2.23 -22.89 5.10
N GLU A 374 2.74 -23.09 3.88
CA GLU A 374 4.06 -22.60 3.49
C GLU A 374 4.15 -21.07 3.56
N ALA A 375 3.13 -20.35 3.07
CA ALA A 375 3.07 -18.89 3.15
C ALA A 375 3.09 -18.40 4.60
N ARG A 376 2.38 -19.08 5.50
CA ARG A 376 2.38 -18.80 6.94
C ARG A 376 3.75 -19.03 7.56
N GLU A 377 4.40 -20.17 7.31
CA GLU A 377 5.72 -20.48 7.85
C GLU A 377 6.78 -19.47 7.40
N LEU A 378 6.73 -19.05 6.14
CA LEU A 378 7.62 -18.01 5.60
C LEU A 378 7.38 -16.65 6.27
N ALA A 379 6.12 -16.30 6.53
CA ALA A 379 5.76 -15.08 7.25
C ALA A 379 6.26 -15.14 8.72
N GLU A 380 6.01 -16.23 9.43
CA GLU A 380 6.47 -16.44 10.81
C GLU A 380 7.99 -16.34 10.93
N ARG A 381 8.73 -16.94 9.98
CA ARG A 381 10.21 -16.86 9.93
C ARG A 381 10.73 -15.43 9.76
N SER A 382 9.95 -14.56 9.13
CA SER A 382 10.27 -13.14 8.96
C SER A 382 9.83 -12.25 10.13
N GLY A 383 9.23 -12.83 11.17
CA GLY A 383 8.73 -12.11 12.34
C GLY A 383 7.28 -11.64 12.23
N VAL A 384 6.52 -12.11 11.22
CA VAL A 384 5.08 -11.91 11.12
C VAL A 384 4.38 -13.06 11.81
N LEU A 385 4.03 -12.87 13.09
CA LEU A 385 3.50 -13.93 13.96
C LEU A 385 2.04 -14.30 13.66
N ASN A 386 1.26 -13.38 13.09
CA ASN A 386 -0.14 -13.61 12.76
C ASN A 386 -0.46 -12.90 11.44
N TRP A 387 -0.90 -13.64 10.42
CA TRP A 387 -1.36 -13.10 9.15
C TRP A 387 -2.78 -13.58 8.89
N ASN A 388 -3.75 -12.74 9.24
CA ASN A 388 -5.16 -13.12 9.26
C ASN A 388 -5.69 -13.60 7.91
N ASP A 389 -5.22 -13.05 6.79
CA ASP A 389 -5.71 -13.47 5.46
C ASP A 389 -5.35 -14.94 5.18
N VAL A 390 -4.17 -15.39 5.60
CA VAL A 390 -3.76 -16.80 5.45
C VAL A 390 -4.54 -17.71 6.39
N GLU A 391 -4.73 -17.28 7.63
CA GLU A 391 -5.52 -18.04 8.62
C GLU A 391 -6.97 -18.20 8.16
N GLN A 392 -7.58 -17.12 7.67
CA GLN A 392 -8.94 -17.16 7.13
C GLN A 392 -9.01 -18.03 5.88
N ALA A 393 -8.06 -17.92 4.95
CA ALA A 393 -8.05 -18.76 3.76
C ALA A 393 -7.88 -20.26 4.10
N LEU A 394 -7.09 -20.59 5.13
CA LEU A 394 -6.95 -21.97 5.62
C LEU A 394 -8.25 -22.51 6.24
N LEU A 395 -9.02 -21.67 6.92
CA LEU A 395 -10.33 -22.03 7.46
C LEU A 395 -11.33 -22.23 6.31
N ASP A 396 -11.42 -21.28 5.38
CA ASP A 396 -12.36 -21.32 4.26
C ASP A 396 -12.16 -22.56 3.38
N ILE A 397 -10.93 -23.05 3.25
CA ILE A 397 -10.62 -24.23 2.45
C ILE A 397 -10.91 -25.54 3.18
N GLN A 398 -10.87 -25.56 4.51
CA GLN A 398 -11.31 -26.73 5.28
C GLN A 398 -12.79 -27.04 5.08
N ASP A 399 -13.61 -26.04 4.79
CA ASP A 399 -15.01 -26.22 4.45
C ASP A 399 -15.24 -26.70 3.00
N LEU A 400 -14.20 -26.67 2.16
CA LEU A 400 -14.27 -26.96 0.71
C LEU A 400 -13.52 -28.24 0.28
N ALA A 401 -12.60 -28.73 1.09
CA ALA A 401 -11.84 -29.98 0.90
C ALA A 401 -12.60 -31.18 1.46
#